data_AF-A0A536MNT2-F1
#
_entry.id   AF-A0A536MNT2-F1
#
_cell.length_a   1.000
_cell.length_b   1.000
_cell.length_c   1.000
_cell.angle_alpha   90.00
_cell.angle_beta   90.00
_cell.angle_gamma   90.00
#
_symmetry.space_group_name_H-M   'P 1'
#
loop_
_entity.id
_entity.type
_entity.pdbx_description
1 polymer ?
#
loop_
_entity_poly.entity_id
_entity_poly.type
_entity_poly.pdbx_seq_one_letter_code
_entity_poly.pdbx_strand_id
1 'polypeptide(L)'
;MQSDTAQTLLSAWKDQPAVDHHCHPLRRWPFELTALDLRSAFTEALDPEMAERHVIHSSGYQAALHRIAVVLGCEPTESAVLERRNAVDPQRHARQLLESAPTEVMLVDQGFSSPESFTLQ
;
A
#
# COMPACT_ATOMS: atom_id res chain seq x y z
N MET A 1 -7.17 -30.77 12.19
CA MET A 1 -8.17 -30.24 13.14
C MET A 1 -7.67 -28.92 13.75
N GLN A 2 -7.49 -27.89 12.92
CA GLN A 2 -7.00 -26.55 13.31
C GLN A 2 -7.83 -25.42 12.67
N SER A 3 -9.05 -25.69 12.16
CA SER A 3 -9.76 -24.75 11.29
C SER A 3 -10.96 -24.02 11.92
N ASP A 4 -11.33 -24.27 13.17
CA ASP A 4 -12.54 -23.68 13.76
C ASP A 4 -12.25 -22.41 14.58
N THR A 5 -11.27 -22.48 15.49
CA THR A 5 -10.90 -21.32 16.32
C THR A 5 -10.31 -20.17 15.50
N ALA A 6 -9.41 -20.44 14.55
CA ALA A 6 -8.81 -19.39 13.73
C ALA A 6 -9.86 -18.68 12.86
N GLN A 7 -10.77 -19.44 12.25
CA GLN A 7 -11.85 -18.88 11.45
C GLN A 7 -12.82 -18.04 12.29
N THR A 8 -13.11 -18.50 13.51
CA THR A 8 -13.94 -17.78 14.48
C THR A 8 -13.30 -16.45 14.87
N LEU A 9 -12.00 -16.45 15.20
CA LEU A 9 -11.27 -15.23 15.56
C LEU A 9 -11.19 -14.25 14.40
N LEU A 10 -10.86 -14.71 13.19
CA LEU A 10 -10.85 -13.86 11.99
C LEU A 10 -12.23 -13.26 11.71
N SER A 11 -13.30 -14.04 11.86
CA SER A 11 -14.66 -13.56 11.66
C SER A 11 -15.09 -12.55 12.72
N ALA A 12 -14.61 -12.68 13.96
CA ALA A 12 -14.87 -11.72 15.03
C ALA A 12 -14.09 -10.41 14.85
N TRP A 13 -12.91 -10.45 14.24
CA TRP A 13 -12.03 -9.30 14.07
C TRP A 13 -12.22 -8.53 12.76
N LYS A 14 -12.75 -9.16 11.71
CA LYS A 14 -12.78 -8.58 10.36
C LYS A 14 -13.44 -7.19 10.25
N ASP A 15 -14.41 -6.90 11.13
CA ASP A 15 -15.18 -5.65 11.12
C ASP A 15 -14.78 -4.72 12.29
N GLN A 16 -13.76 -5.09 13.08
CA GLN A 16 -13.28 -4.24 14.17
C GLN A 16 -12.50 -3.06 13.60
N PRO A 17 -12.82 -1.82 14.01
CA PRO A 17 -12.02 -0.67 13.63
C PRO A 17 -10.57 -0.84 14.10
N ALA A 18 -9.64 -0.68 13.17
CA ALA A 18 -8.21 -0.77 13.41
C ALA A 18 -7.66 0.59 13.85
N VAL A 19 -6.77 0.56 14.82
CA VAL A 19 -5.88 1.67 15.14
C VAL A 19 -4.52 1.36 14.54
N ASP A 20 -4.15 2.09 13.49
CA ASP A 20 -2.79 2.08 12.98
C ASP A 20 -1.92 2.90 13.92
N HIS A 21 -1.33 2.20 14.90
CA HIS A 21 -0.61 2.83 16.00
C HIS A 21 0.77 3.37 15.59
N HIS A 22 1.25 3.06 14.39
CA HIS A 22 2.50 3.59 13.88
C HIS A 22 2.54 3.53 12.35
N CYS A 23 2.43 4.71 11.75
CA CYS A 23 2.62 4.91 10.33
C CYS A 23 3.39 6.19 10.05
N HIS A 24 3.75 6.39 8.78
CA HIS A 24 4.48 7.56 8.33
C HIS A 24 3.61 8.45 7.45
N PRO A 25 3.98 9.74 7.29
CA PRO A 25 3.33 10.62 6.33
C PRO A 25 3.32 9.99 4.94
N LEU A 26 2.21 10.17 4.22
CA LEU A 26 2.13 9.74 2.82
C LEU A 26 3.23 10.42 2.01
N ARG A 27 3.86 9.69 1.09
CA ARG A 27 4.83 10.27 0.15
C ARG A 27 4.11 10.98 -0.99
N ARG A 28 4.62 12.14 -1.39
CA ARG A 28 4.28 12.86 -2.61
C ARG A 28 4.89 12.12 -3.80
N TRP A 29 4.16 11.13 -4.28
CA TRP A 29 4.52 10.44 -5.52
C TRP A 29 4.25 11.32 -6.75
N PRO A 30 4.97 11.11 -7.86
CA PRO A 30 4.60 11.71 -9.14
C PRO A 30 3.17 11.32 -9.53
N PHE A 31 2.53 12.18 -10.33
CA PHE A 31 1.19 11.93 -10.86
C PHE A 31 1.14 10.65 -11.68
N GLU A 32 2.20 10.34 -12.42
CA GLU A 32 2.40 9.07 -13.12
C GLU A 32 3.48 8.26 -12.41
N LEU A 33 3.14 7.10 -11.86
CA LEU A 33 4.12 6.18 -11.28
C LEU A 33 4.78 5.37 -12.38
N THR A 34 6.10 5.21 -12.27
CA THR A 34 6.84 4.19 -13.01
C THR A 34 6.85 2.86 -12.26
N ALA A 35 7.29 1.79 -12.93
CA ALA A 35 7.53 0.51 -12.26
C ALA A 35 8.60 0.63 -11.17
N LEU A 36 9.63 1.45 -11.36
CA LEU A 36 10.66 1.66 -10.36
C LEU A 36 10.08 2.37 -9.13
N ASP A 37 9.24 3.38 -9.31
CA ASP A 37 8.58 4.07 -8.18
C ASP A 37 7.72 3.10 -7.38
N LEU A 38 6.93 2.27 -8.06
CA LEU A 38 6.09 1.27 -7.40
C LEU A 38 6.93 0.26 -6.62
N ARG A 39 7.97 -0.33 -7.23
CA ARG A 39 8.84 -1.31 -6.57
C ARG A 39 9.60 -0.72 -5.39
N SER A 40 10.01 0.54 -5.49
CA SER A 40 10.75 1.23 -4.43
C SER A 40 9.93 1.38 -3.14
N ALA A 41 8.60 1.33 -3.21
CA ALA A 41 7.74 1.34 -2.03
C ALA A 41 7.75 0.02 -1.24
N PHE A 42 8.41 -1.03 -1.73
CA PHE A 42 8.41 -2.38 -1.14
C PHE A 42 9.81 -2.85 -0.70
N THR A 43 10.74 -1.92 -0.52
CA THR A 43 12.07 -2.23 0.01
C THR A 43 12.64 -1.06 0.81
N GLU A 44 13.38 -1.38 1.85
CA GLU A 44 14.17 -0.42 2.65
C GLU A 44 15.61 -0.29 2.13
N ALA A 45 15.95 -1.01 1.06
CA ALA A 45 17.30 -1.00 0.52
C ALA A 45 17.61 0.35 -0.16
N LEU A 46 18.79 0.89 0.14
CA LEU A 46 19.29 2.11 -0.50
C LEU A 46 19.88 1.87 -1.89
N ASP A 47 20.21 0.61 -2.20
CA ASP A 47 20.72 0.22 -3.51
C ASP A 47 19.58 0.16 -4.54
N PRO A 48 19.59 1.01 -5.59
CA PRO A 48 18.56 1.01 -6.62
C PRO A 48 18.40 -0.35 -7.31
N GLU A 49 19.46 -1.16 -7.39
CA GLU A 49 19.39 -2.49 -8.03
C GLU A 49 18.37 -3.41 -7.34
N MET A 50 18.17 -3.23 -6.03
CA MET A 50 17.17 -3.98 -5.27
C MET A 50 15.76 -3.73 -5.80
N ALA A 51 15.36 -2.47 -5.96
CA ALA A 51 14.06 -2.11 -6.50
C ALA A 51 13.95 -2.49 -7.99
N GLU A 52 15.01 -2.28 -8.77
CA GLU A 52 15.01 -2.56 -10.21
C GLU A 52 14.85 -4.04 -10.54
N ARG A 53 15.52 -4.93 -9.79
CA ARG A 53 15.70 -6.33 -10.21
C ARG A 53 15.18 -7.37 -9.23
N HIS A 54 15.10 -7.04 -7.94
CA HIS A 54 14.93 -8.06 -6.90
C HIS A 54 13.58 -7.98 -6.16
N VAL A 55 13.01 -6.80 -5.99
CA VAL A 55 11.71 -6.62 -5.32
C VAL A 55 10.61 -7.45 -5.97
N ILE A 56 10.63 -7.58 -7.30
CA ILE A 56 9.65 -8.37 -8.06
C ILE A 56 9.62 -9.85 -7.65
N HIS A 57 10.68 -10.37 -7.05
CA HIS A 57 10.75 -11.77 -6.60
C HIS A 57 10.35 -11.93 -5.12
N SER A 58 10.09 -10.84 -4.40
CA SER A 58 9.67 -10.91 -3.00
C SER A 58 8.19 -11.30 -2.89
N SER A 59 7.88 -12.15 -1.89
CA SER A 59 6.49 -12.51 -1.58
C SER A 59 5.66 -11.30 -1.16
N GLY A 60 6.29 -10.32 -0.49
CA GLY A 60 5.66 -9.06 -0.10
C GLY A 60 5.16 -8.26 -1.30
N TYR A 61 6.02 -8.06 -2.31
CA TYR A 61 5.64 -7.36 -3.54
C TYR A 61 4.53 -8.08 -4.30
N GLN A 62 4.66 -9.39 -4.49
CA GLN A 62 3.66 -10.19 -5.20
C GLN A 62 2.31 -10.15 -4.48
N ALA A 63 2.28 -10.34 -3.16
CA ALA A 63 1.04 -10.27 -2.39
C ALA A 63 0.42 -8.85 -2.43
N ALA A 64 1.24 -7.81 -2.37
CA ALA A 64 0.76 -6.43 -2.49
C ALA A 64 0.17 -6.15 -3.87
N LEU A 65 0.83 -6.59 -4.95
CA LEU A 65 0.35 -6.42 -6.32
C LEU A 65 -1.03 -7.04 -6.51
N HIS A 66 -1.25 -8.25 -6.00
CA HIS A 66 -2.57 -8.89 -6.00
C HIS A 66 -3.62 -8.08 -5.24
N ARG A 67 -3.31 -7.57 -4.05
CA ARG A 67 -4.25 -6.76 -3.25
C ARG A 67 -4.59 -5.44 -3.93
N ILE A 68 -3.60 -4.78 -4.50
CA ILE A 68 -3.79 -3.52 -5.24
C ILE A 68 -4.66 -3.75 -6.47
N ALA A 69 -4.41 -4.82 -7.22
CA ALA A 69 -5.20 -5.17 -8.39
C ALA A 69 -6.68 -5.43 -8.06
N VAL A 70 -6.97 -6.07 -6.92
CA VAL A 70 -8.35 -6.24 -6.43
C VAL A 70 -9.02 -4.89 -6.18
N VAL A 71 -8.33 -3.95 -5.54
CA VAL A 71 -8.88 -2.60 -5.27
C VAL A 71 -9.08 -1.80 -6.57
N LEU A 72 -8.16 -1.94 -7.53
CA LEU A 72 -8.22 -1.23 -8.81
C LEU A 72 -9.16 -1.88 -9.84
N GLY A 73 -9.57 -3.14 -9.59
CA GLY A 73 -10.40 -3.93 -10.49
C GLY A 73 -9.69 -4.29 -11.79
N CYS A 74 -8.41 -4.67 -11.72
CA CYS A 74 -7.60 -5.05 -12.89
C CYS A 74 -6.88 -6.39 -12.68
N GLU A 75 -6.18 -6.86 -13.71
CA GLU A 75 -5.32 -8.05 -13.60
C GLU A 75 -4.17 -7.81 -12.59
N PRO A 76 -3.73 -8.85 -11.85
CA PRO A 76 -2.67 -8.75 -10.85
C PRO A 76 -1.27 -8.76 -11.50
N THR A 77 -1.07 -7.91 -12.50
CA THR A 77 0.22 -7.70 -13.15
C THR A 77 0.68 -6.27 -12.90
N GLU A 78 2.00 -6.07 -12.84
CA GLU A 78 2.58 -4.75 -12.59
C GLU A 78 2.14 -3.72 -13.64
N SER A 79 2.12 -4.12 -14.92
CA SER A 79 1.70 -3.26 -16.01
C SER A 79 0.23 -2.84 -15.88
N ALA A 80 -0.69 -3.78 -15.60
CA ALA A 80 -2.11 -3.47 -15.46
C ALA A 80 -2.38 -2.60 -14.25
N VAL A 81 -1.69 -2.84 -13.12
CA VAL A 81 -1.79 -2.02 -11.92
C VAL A 81 -1.30 -0.59 -12.19
N LEU A 82 -0.15 -0.43 -12.84
CA LEU A 82 0.38 0.90 -13.18
C LEU A 82 -0.52 1.64 -14.14
N GLU A 83 -0.98 0.98 -15.20
CA GLU A 83 -1.93 1.56 -16.17
C GLU A 83 -3.20 2.04 -15.47
N ARG A 84 -3.81 1.16 -14.66
CA ARG A 84 -5.06 1.47 -13.97
C ARG A 84 -4.88 2.56 -12.92
N ARG A 85 -3.80 2.52 -12.13
CA ARG A 85 -3.50 3.55 -11.11
C ARG A 85 -3.28 4.90 -11.78
N ASN A 86 -2.47 4.96 -12.84
CA ASN A 86 -2.12 6.23 -13.50
C ASN A 86 -3.31 6.85 -14.26
N ALA A 87 -4.33 6.06 -14.59
CA ALA A 87 -5.57 6.56 -15.20
C ALA A 87 -6.59 7.15 -14.19
N VAL A 88 -6.37 7.00 -12.88
CA VAL A 88 -7.28 7.48 -11.84
C VAL A 88 -6.76 8.76 -11.21
N ASP A 89 -7.66 9.69 -10.91
CA ASP A 89 -7.32 10.89 -10.13
C ASP A 89 -6.71 10.51 -8.75
N PRO A 90 -5.47 10.93 -8.44
CA PRO A 90 -4.79 10.48 -7.23
C PRO A 90 -5.49 10.88 -5.93
N GLN A 91 -6.14 12.04 -5.87
CA GLN A 91 -6.85 12.49 -4.67
C GLN A 91 -8.08 11.62 -4.42
N ARG A 92 -8.88 11.37 -5.46
CA ARG A 92 -10.01 10.45 -5.40
C ARG A 92 -9.57 9.04 -5.02
N HIS A 93 -8.47 8.56 -5.58
CA HIS A 93 -7.94 7.23 -5.27
C HIS A 93 -7.51 7.13 -3.79
N ALA A 94 -6.72 8.08 -3.30
CA ALA A 94 -6.28 8.11 -1.90
C ALA A 94 -7.47 8.19 -0.93
N ARG A 95 -8.46 9.05 -1.25
CA ARG A 95 -9.70 9.15 -0.47
C ARG A 95 -10.45 7.82 -0.42
N GLN A 96 -10.63 7.15 -1.56
CA GLN A 96 -11.28 5.85 -1.61
C GLN A 96 -10.56 4.80 -0.76
N LEU A 97 -9.22 4.77 -0.79
CA LEU A 97 -8.43 3.86 0.03
C LEU A 97 -8.65 4.12 1.52
N LEU A 98 -8.52 5.37 1.95
CA LEU A 98 -8.69 5.77 3.36
C LEU A 98 -10.12 5.54 3.87
N GLU A 99 -11.13 5.76 3.03
CA GLU A 99 -12.54 5.52 3.40
C GLU A 99 -12.93 4.02 3.37
N SER A 100 -12.24 3.20 2.58
CA SER A 100 -12.57 1.77 2.43
C SER A 100 -11.93 0.88 3.50
N ALA A 101 -10.80 1.31 4.07
CA ALA A 101 -10.13 0.56 5.12
C ALA A 101 -10.88 0.78 6.45
N PRO A 102 -11.07 -0.26 7.27
CA PRO A 102 -11.66 -0.10 8.61
C PRO A 102 -10.64 0.53 9.58
N THR A 103 -9.79 1.47 9.13
CA THR A 103 -8.82 2.17 9.99
C THR A 103 -9.46 3.42 10.54
N GLU A 104 -9.71 3.46 11.85
CA GLU A 104 -10.36 4.59 12.52
C GLU A 104 -9.36 5.68 12.88
N VAL A 105 -8.17 5.29 13.32
CA VAL A 105 -7.12 6.20 13.79
C VAL A 105 -5.78 5.79 13.22
N MET A 106 -5.03 6.78 12.76
CA MET A 106 -3.63 6.66 12.34
C MET A 106 -2.76 7.56 13.22
N LEU A 107 -1.81 6.98 13.94
CA LEU A 107 -0.80 7.72 14.71
C LEU A 107 0.44 7.91 13.84
N VAL A 108 0.54 9.09 13.24
CA VAL A 108 1.56 9.41 12.22
C VAL A 108 2.85 9.91 12.89
N ASP A 109 3.93 9.15 12.72
CA ASP A 109 5.28 9.55 13.13
C ASP A 109 5.87 10.57 12.14
N GLN A 110 5.99 11.82 12.60
CA GLN A 110 6.59 12.90 11.81
C GLN A 110 8.13 12.95 11.88
N GLY A 111 8.76 12.14 12.75
CA GLY A 111 10.21 12.04 12.86
C GLY A 111 10.87 11.41 11.63
N PHE A 112 10.12 10.61 10.86
CA PHE A 112 10.53 10.06 9.57
C PHE A 112 9.86 10.84 8.44
N SER A 113 10.42 12.01 8.11
CA SER A 113 9.90 12.90 7.06
C SER A 113 11.00 13.42 6.14
N SER A 114 10.62 13.73 4.90
CA SER A 114 11.48 14.34 3.88
C SER A 114 10.71 15.48 3.18
N PRO A 115 11.35 16.26 2.29
CA PRO A 115 10.63 17.25 1.47
C PRO A 115 9.51 16.65 0.61
N GLU A 116 9.57 15.34 0.36
CA GLU A 116 8.55 14.59 -0.37
C GLU A 116 7.42 14.10 0.53
N SER A 117 7.49 14.27 1.85
CA SER A 117 6.40 13.87 2.76
C SER A 117 5.22 14.83 2.66
N PHE A 118 4.01 14.27 2.68
CA PHE A 118 2.77 15.03 2.82
C PHE A 118 2.54 15.32 4.31
N THR A 119 2.92 16.51 4.75
CA THR A 119 2.69 17.00 6.12
C THR A 119 1.52 17.99 6.14
N LEU A 120 0.81 18.08 7.27
CA LEU A 120 -0.37 18.95 7.46
C LEU A 120 -0.01 20.42 7.76
N GLN A 121 1.17 20.89 7.35
CA GLN A 121 1.62 22.27 7.60
C GLN A 121 0.95 23.28 6.67
#